data_AF-A0A2H0G0J1-F1
#
_entry.id   AF-A0A2H0G0J1-F1
#
_cell.length_a   1.000
_cell.length_b   1.000
_cell.length_c   1.000
_cell.angle_alpha   90.00
_cell.angle_beta   90.00
_cell.angle_gamma   90.00
#
_symmetry.space_group_name_H-M   'P 1'
#
loop_
_entity.id
_entity.type
_entity.pdbx_description
1 polymer ?
#
loop_
_entity_poly.entity_id
_entity_poly.type
_entity_poly.pdbx_seq_one_letter_code
_entity_poly.pdbx_strand_id
1 'polypeptide(L)'
;MVALFRDQILKPQLPDVPLNAVKYFTAPAMGKFASHGVDSVTAQNEYHRALHAKYPGEIEIISGYHMAEESRLPAQIRCFFGFFTLLLSLFSV
;
A
#
# COMPACT_ATOMS: atom_id res chain seq x y z
N MET A 1 9.99 5.39 -5.93
CA MET A 1 8.52 5.28 -5.91
C MET A 1 7.86 6.55 -6.41
N VAL A 2 7.95 7.68 -5.70
CA VAL A 2 7.30 8.94 -6.11
C VAL A 2 7.75 9.45 -7.49
N ALA A 3 9.05 9.35 -7.81
CA ALA A 3 9.57 9.72 -9.13
C ALA A 3 8.93 8.92 -10.28
N LEU A 4 8.56 7.66 -10.07
CA LEU A 4 7.87 6.87 -11.09
C LEU A 4 6.49 7.48 -11.39
N PHE A 5 5.71 7.77 -10.35
CA PHE A 5 4.40 8.36 -10.51
C PHE A 5 4.46 9.76 -11.10
N ARG A 6 5.39 10.60 -10.62
CA ARG A 6 5.58 11.96 -11.13
C ARG A 6 6.03 11.97 -12.59
N ASP A 7 7.13 11.31 -12.89
CA ASP A 7 7.87 11.54 -14.13
C ASP A 7 7.46 10.58 -15.26
N GLN A 8 7.00 9.38 -14.91
CA GLN A 8 6.74 8.31 -15.90
C GLN A 8 5.26 7.99 -16.07
N ILE A 9 4.40 8.27 -15.09
CA ILE A 9 2.96 7.97 -15.16
C ILE A 9 2.14 9.25 -15.35
N LEU A 10 2.28 10.22 -14.44
CA LEU A 10 1.50 11.45 -14.46
C LEU A 10 1.92 12.37 -15.61
N LYS A 11 3.23 12.62 -15.77
CA LYS A 11 3.76 13.55 -16.76
C LYS A 11 3.34 13.23 -18.22
N PRO A 12 3.31 11.96 -18.68
CA PRO A 12 2.80 11.65 -20.02
C PRO A 12 1.29 11.81 -20.18
N GLN A 13 0.52 11.68 -19.10
CA GLN A 13 -0.95 11.75 -19.13
C GLN A 13 -1.45 13.19 -19.01
N LEU A 14 -0.88 13.95 -18.07
CA LEU A 14 -1.26 15.31 -17.69
C LEU A 14 0.00 16.09 -17.31
N PRO A 15 0.64 16.78 -18.26
CA PRO A 15 1.92 17.47 -18.03
C PRO A 15 1.80 18.69 -17.10
N ASP A 16 0.64 19.34 -17.07
CA ASP A 16 0.41 20.57 -16.31
C ASP A 16 -0.13 20.34 -14.89
N VAL A 17 -0.46 19.08 -14.54
CA VAL A 17 -1.00 18.75 -13.22
C VAL A 17 0.13 18.40 -12.27
N PRO A 18 0.32 19.15 -11.17
CA PRO A 18 1.31 18.80 -10.16
C PRO A 18 0.87 17.58 -9.35
N LEU A 19 1.83 16.73 -8.99
CA LEU A 19 1.59 15.60 -8.09
C LEU A 19 1.39 16.12 -6.66
N ASN A 20 0.19 15.96 -6.12
CA ASN A 20 -0.14 16.41 -4.76
C ASN A 20 0.43 15.47 -3.69
N ALA A 21 0.05 14.18 -3.72
CA ALA A 21 0.58 13.17 -2.82
C ALA A 21 0.40 11.76 -3.40
N VAL A 22 1.34 10.86 -3.08
CA VAL A 22 1.23 9.43 -3.34
C VAL A 22 0.77 8.73 -2.08
N LYS A 23 -0.43 8.15 -2.12
CA LYS A 23 -0.97 7.33 -1.02
C LYS A 23 -0.52 5.89 -1.19
N TYR A 24 0.36 5.44 -0.31
CA TYR A 24 0.90 4.09 -0.31
C TYR A 24 0.24 3.24 0.76
N PHE A 25 -0.65 2.34 0.34
CA PHE A 25 -1.35 1.41 1.23
C PHE A 25 -0.52 0.14 1.42
N THR A 26 -0.26 -0.22 2.67
CA THR A 26 0.53 -1.41 3.01
C THR A 26 0.11 -1.99 4.36
N ALA A 27 0.25 -3.30 4.56
CA ALA A 27 0.01 -3.92 5.86
C ALA A 27 1.35 -4.13 6.59
N PRO A 28 1.41 -3.98 7.92
CA PRO A 28 2.66 -4.12 8.66
C PRO A 28 3.15 -5.56 8.61
N ALA A 29 4.38 -5.76 8.15
CA ALA A 29 5.02 -7.07 8.14
C ALA A 29 4.94 -7.68 9.54
N MET A 30 4.25 -8.82 9.65
CA MET A 30 4.15 -9.54 10.90
C MET A 30 5.23 -10.62 10.93
N GLY A 31 6.20 -10.50 11.83
CA GLY A 31 7.27 -11.49 11.94
C GLY A 31 6.76 -12.92 12.16
N LYS A 32 5.60 -13.10 12.79
CA LYS A 32 4.95 -14.41 12.95
C LYS A 32 4.45 -15.05 11.64
N PHE A 33 4.29 -14.27 10.57
CA PHE A 33 3.79 -14.72 9.26
C PHE A 33 4.81 -14.54 8.13
N ALA A 34 5.91 -13.84 8.37
CA ALA A 34 6.91 -13.53 7.36
C ALA A 34 7.94 -14.66 7.23
N SER A 35 8.35 -14.99 5.99
CA SER A 35 9.35 -16.03 5.71
C SER A 35 10.69 -15.79 6.41
N HIS A 36 11.05 -14.51 6.63
CA HIS A 36 12.27 -14.12 7.33
C HIS A 36 11.99 -13.45 8.68
N GLY A 37 10.79 -13.66 9.23
CA GLY A 37 10.44 -13.21 10.57
C GLY A 37 10.70 -11.72 10.83
N VAL A 38 11.55 -11.45 11.83
CA VAL A 38 11.91 -10.10 12.28
C VAL A 38 12.63 -9.29 11.19
N ASP A 39 13.42 -9.93 10.34
CA ASP A 39 14.18 -9.23 9.30
C ASP A 39 13.25 -8.58 8.26
N SER A 40 12.11 -9.23 7.96
CA SER A 40 11.08 -8.64 7.10
C SER A 40 10.41 -7.40 7.73
N VAL A 41 10.25 -7.40 9.07
CA VAL A 41 9.71 -6.25 9.80
C VAL A 41 10.70 -5.09 9.75
N THR A 42 11.97 -5.36 10.03
CA THR A 42 13.04 -4.36 9.99
C THR A 42 13.18 -3.75 8.59
N ALA A 43 13.24 -4.59 7.56
CA ALA A 43 13.36 -4.12 6.18
C ALA A 43 12.19 -3.22 5.76
N GLN A 44 10.96 -3.58 6.12
CA GLN A 44 9.80 -2.75 5.81
C GLN A 44 9.87 -1.40 6.53
N ASN A 45 10.22 -1.39 7.83
CA ASN A 45 10.35 -0.17 8.61
C ASN A 45 11.47 0.75 8.07
N GLU A 46 12.62 0.18 7.72
CA GLU A 46 13.73 0.93 7.12
C GLU A 46 13.34 1.53 5.77
N TYR A 47 12.61 0.77 4.95
CA TYR A 47 12.11 1.26 3.67
C TYR A 47 11.11 2.41 3.84
N HIS A 48 10.16 2.28 4.77
CA HIS A 48 9.21 3.36 5.10
C HIS A 48 9.94 4.61 5.59
N ARG A 49 10.94 4.46 6.47
CA ARG A 49 11.77 5.57 6.94
C ARG A 49 12.51 6.24 5.79
N ALA A 50 13.13 5.45 4.90
CA ALA A 50 13.84 5.96 3.73
C ALA A 50 12.90 6.70 2.77
N LEU A 51 11.67 6.21 2.59
CA LEU A 51 10.66 6.87 1.76
C LEU A 51 10.25 8.23 2.33
N HIS A 52 9.96 8.30 3.63
CA HIS A 52 9.62 9.57 4.29
C HIS A 52 10.77 10.58 4.25
N ALA A 53 12.01 10.13 4.43
CA ALA A 53 13.19 10.99 4.34
C ALA A 53 13.43 11.50 2.91
N LYS A 54 13.17 10.67 1.90
CA LYS A 54 13.43 11.01 0.50
C LYS A 54 12.34 11.88 -0.13
N TYR A 55 11.09 11.74 0.30
CA TYR A 55 9.94 12.42 -0.28
C TYR A 55 9.04 13.05 0.80
N PRO A 56 9.56 14.00 1.61
CA PRO A 56 8.80 14.61 2.69
C PRO A 56 7.58 15.36 2.13
N GLY A 57 6.38 15.05 2.64
CA GLY A 57 5.13 15.68 2.23
C GLY A 57 4.52 15.17 0.92
N GLU A 58 5.25 14.37 0.14
CA GLU A 58 4.76 13.83 -1.14
C GLU A 58 4.31 12.37 -1.05
N ILE A 59 4.65 11.68 0.05
CA ILE A 59 4.25 10.30 0.29
C ILE A 59 3.52 10.15 1.63
N GLU A 60 2.36 9.51 1.58
CA GLU A 60 1.55 9.16 2.73
C GLU A 60 1.47 7.64 2.82
N ILE A 61 2.09 7.06 3.85
CA ILE A 61 2.06 5.60 4.07
C ILE A 61 0.89 5.29 5.00
N ILE A 62 -0.08 4.54 4.48
CA ILE A 62 -1.30 4.17 5.18
C ILE A 62 -1.19 2.69 5.56
N SER A 63 -1.05 2.42 6.86
CA SER A 63 -0.95 1.07 7.38
C SER A 63 -2.33 0.43 7.54
N GLY A 64 -2.57 -0.65 6.82
CA GLY A 64 -3.74 -1.52 7.00
C GLY A 64 -3.56 -2.50 8.16
N TYR A 65 -4.54 -3.37 8.36
CA TYR A 65 -4.53 -4.39 9.42
C TYR A 65 -4.47 -5.79 8.83
N HIS A 66 -3.82 -6.71 9.54
CA HIS A 66 -3.91 -8.14 9.27
C HIS A 66 -5.04 -8.74 10.11
N MET A 67 -6.10 -9.25 9.47
CA MET A 67 -7.02 -10.17 10.13
C MET A 67 -6.42 -11.58 10.04
N ALA A 68 -6.01 -12.12 11.18
CA ALA A 68 -5.51 -13.49 11.30
C ALA A 68 -6.63 -14.51 11.55
N GLU A 69 -7.88 -14.06 11.65
CA GLU A 69 -9.01 -14.96 11.82
C GLU A 69 -9.29 -15.68 10.50
N GLU A 70 -9.27 -17.02 10.54
CA GLU A 70 -9.91 -17.81 9.51
C GLU A 70 -11.41 -17.47 9.58
N SER A 71 -11.82 -16.55 8.71
CA SER A 71 -13.23 -16.25 8.54
C SER A 71 -13.92 -17.59 8.30
N ARG A 72 -14.85 -17.97 9.18
CA ARG A 72 -15.76 -19.11 8.98
C ARG A 72 -16.74 -18.76 7.86
N LEU A 73 -16.22 -18.46 6.68
CA LEU A 73 -17.00 -18.29 5.48
C LEU A 73 -17.46 -19.69 5.07
N PRO A 74 -18.76 -19.87 4.76
CA PRO A 74 -19.22 -21.10 4.15
C PRO A 74 -18.37 -21.39 2.92
N ALA A 75 -18.02 -22.66 2.70
CA ALA A 75 -17.04 -23.10 1.71
C ALA A 75 -17.25 -22.55 0.29
N GLN A 76 -18.47 -22.10 -0.02
CA GLN A 76 -18.89 -21.51 -1.28
C GLN A 76 -18.32 -20.10 -1.56
N ILE A 77 -17.83 -19.36 -0.55
CA ILE A 77 -17.26 -18.01 -0.72
C ILE A 77 -15.71 -18.04 -0.70
N ARG A 78 -15.11 -19.21 -0.42
CA ARG A 78 -13.64 -19.37 -0.28
C ARG A 78 -12.84 -19.04 -1.56
N CYS A 79 -13.48 -19.01 -2.73
CA CYS A 79 -12.81 -18.80 -4.01
C CYS A 79 -12.73 -17.33 -4.49
N PHE A 80 -13.44 -16.38 -3.85
CA PHE A 80 -13.58 -15.02 -4.42
C PHE A 80 -12.83 -13.90 -3.67
N PHE A 81 -12.21 -14.18 -2.52
CA PHE A 81 -11.56 -13.16 -1.69
C PHE A 81 -10.04 -13.05 -1.91
N GLY A 82 -9.58 -13.34 -3.12
CA GLY A 82 -8.16 -13.21 -3.51
C GLY A 82 -7.83 -11.98 -4.36
N PHE A 83 -8.82 -11.15 -4.76
CA PHE A 83 -8.59 -10.19 -5.85
C PHE A 83 -9.29 -8.82 -5.77
N PHE A 84 -9.92 -8.42 -4.66
CA PHE A 84 -10.65 -7.14 -4.65
C PHE A 84 -10.39 -6.29 -3.41
N THR A 85 -9.26 -5.59 -3.41
CA THR A 85 -9.10 -4.36 -2.62
C THR A 85 -8.51 -3.28 -3.51
N LEU A 86 -9.21 -3.01 -4.61
CA LEU A 86 -8.95 -1.86 -5.47
C LEU A 86 -10.23 -1.48 -6.20
N LEU A 87 -11.21 -0.91 -5.51
CA LEU A 87 -12.23 -0.09 -6.18
C LEU A 87 -12.89 0.91 -5.22
N LEU A 88 -12.74 2.19 -5.58
CA LEU A 88 -13.60 3.34 -5.29
C LEU A 88 -13.82 3.77 -3.83
N SER A 89 -12.98 4.71 -3.36
CA SER A 89 -13.45 5.83 -2.54
C SER A 89 -13.43 7.13 -3.37
N LEU A 90 -14.22 7.15 -4.44
CA LEU A 90 -14.49 8.33 -5.26
C LEU A 90 -16.00 8.36 -5.57
N PHE A 91 -16.66 9.45 -5.14
CA PHE A 91 -18.09 9.81 -5.24
C PHE A 91 -19.05 9.08 -4.28
N SER A 92 -19.96 9.71 -3.52
CA SER A 92 -20.71 10.98 -3.65
C SER A 92 -20.83 11.69 -2.27
N VAL A 93 -20.85 13.03 -2.20
CA VAL A 93 -22.07 13.89 -2.04
C VAL A 93 -23.09 13.32 -1.05
#